data_AF-A0A4R5Q750-F1
#
_entry.id   AF-A0A4R5Q750-F1
#
_cell.length_a   1.000
_cell.length_b   1.000
_cell.length_c   1.000
_cell.angle_alpha   90.00
_cell.angle_beta   90.00
_cell.angle_gamma   90.00
#
_symmetry.space_group_name_H-M   'P 1'
#
loop_
_entity.id
_entity.type
_entity.pdbx_description
1 polymer ?
#
loop_
_entity_poly.entity_id
_entity_poly.type
_entity_poly.pdbx_seq_one_letter_code
_entity_poly.pdbx_strand_id
1 'polypeptide(L)'
;MSAGWINAVAIVETADTPKFVRVLERHVSGADASYWLEEHLCFVADTEEDEVWFRIAALDEITIPDIQQVGECGYLLPPRLSGEVHRWLDEGLFEGRAVALTVVGLELRDDGVLRHLGAALHAERASFMGQPPQLCCA
;
A
#
# COMPACT_ATOMS: atom_id res chain seq x y z
N MET A 1 31.29 5.66 -9.08
CA MET A 1 30.19 6.45 -8.48
C MET A 1 28.90 5.75 -8.89
N SER A 2 28.38 4.86 -8.06
CA SER A 2 27.13 4.14 -8.34
C SER A 2 25.97 5.12 -8.23
N ALA A 3 25.25 5.34 -9.33
CA ALA A 3 23.97 6.02 -9.32
C ALA A 3 23.02 5.20 -8.43
N GLY A 4 22.86 5.65 -7.19
CA GLY A 4 22.06 4.97 -6.19
C GLY A 4 20.59 5.24 -6.48
N TRP A 5 19.92 4.24 -7.05
CA TRP A 5 18.47 4.19 -7.10
C TRP A 5 17.94 4.20 -5.66
N ILE A 6 17.01 5.08 -5.35
CA ILE A 6 16.37 5.14 -4.03
C ILE A 6 15.18 4.18 -4.07
N ASN A 7 15.25 3.13 -3.25
CA ASN A 7 14.25 2.08 -3.22
C ASN A 7 12.95 2.53 -2.51
N ALA A 8 11.86 2.36 -3.24
CA ALA A 8 10.53 1.97 -2.79
C ALA A 8 9.79 2.89 -1.81
N VAL A 9 9.11 3.89 -2.35
CA VAL A 9 7.94 4.49 -1.70
C VAL A 9 6.71 3.71 -2.15
N ALA A 10 6.04 2.99 -1.23
CA ALA A 10 4.76 2.37 -1.49
C ALA A 10 3.64 3.40 -1.27
N ILE A 11 2.87 3.68 -2.32
CA ILE A 11 1.69 4.55 -2.22
C ILE A 11 0.45 3.70 -2.35
N VAL A 12 -0.40 3.77 -1.34
CA VAL A 12 -1.60 2.94 -1.21
C VAL A 12 -2.80 3.70 -1.75
N GLU A 13 -3.31 3.27 -2.90
CA GLU A 13 -4.61 3.73 -3.44
C GLU A 13 -5.69 2.70 -3.16
N THR A 14 -6.91 3.17 -2.90
CA THR A 14 -8.10 2.32 -2.98
C THR A 14 -8.39 1.99 -4.44
N ALA A 15 -8.73 0.74 -4.75
CA ALA A 15 -8.87 0.25 -6.12
C ALA A 15 -9.85 1.08 -7.00
N ASP A 16 -10.79 1.79 -6.38
CA ASP A 16 -11.81 2.58 -7.07
C ASP A 16 -11.33 3.98 -7.52
N THR A 17 -10.09 4.39 -7.23
CA THR A 17 -9.63 5.76 -7.48
C THR A 17 -8.20 5.85 -8.03
N PRO A 18 -7.98 5.88 -9.37
CA PRO A 18 -6.64 5.87 -10.00
C PRO A 18 -5.98 7.27 -10.07
N LYS A 19 -6.12 8.09 -9.02
CA LYS A 19 -5.74 9.51 -9.11
C LYS A 19 -4.22 9.71 -9.00
N PHE A 20 -3.51 8.84 -8.31
CA PHE A 20 -2.05 8.88 -8.17
C PHE A 20 -1.36 8.45 -9.46
N VAL A 21 -1.82 7.40 -10.12
CA VAL A 21 -1.31 6.99 -11.44
C VAL A 21 -1.33 8.18 -12.42
N ARG A 22 -2.43 8.93 -12.45
CA ARG A 22 -2.55 10.15 -13.27
C ARG A 22 -1.52 11.22 -12.89
N VAL A 23 -1.21 11.40 -11.61
CA VAL A 23 -0.18 12.36 -11.16
C VAL A 23 1.21 11.88 -11.55
N LEU A 24 1.49 10.58 -11.42
CA LEU A 24 2.74 9.99 -11.89
C LEU A 24 2.91 10.21 -13.40
N GLU A 25 1.95 9.81 -14.22
CA GLU A 25 2.04 9.98 -15.68
C GLU A 25 2.26 11.44 -16.10
N ARG A 26 1.73 12.40 -15.32
CA ARG A 26 1.84 13.83 -15.60
C ARG A 26 3.17 14.45 -15.14
N HIS A 27 3.73 13.96 -14.04
CA HIS A 27 4.87 14.61 -13.35
C HIS A 27 6.15 13.78 -13.35
N VAL A 28 6.07 12.51 -13.74
CA VAL A 28 7.18 11.56 -13.69
C VAL A 28 7.42 11.01 -15.08
N SER A 29 8.50 11.48 -15.71
CA SER A 29 9.00 10.93 -16.96
C SER A 29 9.66 9.57 -16.71
N GLY A 30 9.53 8.63 -17.65
CA GLY A 30 10.23 7.34 -17.60
C GLY A 30 11.76 7.44 -17.61
N ALA A 31 12.32 8.64 -17.81
CA ALA A 31 13.76 8.92 -17.69
C ALA A 31 14.19 9.32 -16.25
N ASP A 32 13.23 9.67 -15.39
CA ASP A 32 13.43 10.22 -14.05
C ASP A 32 12.92 9.27 -12.96
N ALA A 33 11.94 8.43 -13.28
CA ALA A 33 11.57 7.28 -12.45
C ALA A 33 10.87 6.17 -13.25
N SER A 34 10.92 4.97 -12.69
CA SER A 34 10.05 3.84 -13.02
C SER A 34 8.99 3.68 -11.93
N TYR A 35 7.79 3.24 -12.33
CA TYR A 35 6.76 2.81 -11.39
C TYR A 35 6.12 1.51 -11.84
N TRP A 36 5.59 0.76 -10.89
CA TRP A 36 4.79 -0.43 -11.16
C TRP A 36 3.62 -0.49 -10.19
N LEU A 37 2.56 -1.19 -10.60
CA LEU A 37 1.33 -1.34 -9.83
C LEU A 37 1.25 -2.78 -9.32
N GLU A 38 0.96 -2.92 -8.04
CA GLU A 38 0.71 -4.20 -7.38
C GLU A 38 -0.67 -4.16 -6.74
N GLU A 39 -1.46 -5.19 -6.97
CA GLU A 39 -2.75 -5.33 -6.29
C GLU A 39 -2.51 -5.94 -4.91
N HIS A 40 -3.20 -5.41 -3.91
CA HIS A 40 -3.17 -5.93 -2.55
C HIS A 40 -4.57 -5.91 -1.94
N LEU A 41 -4.73 -6.66 -0.85
CA LEU A 41 -5.83 -6.47 0.06
C LEU A 41 -5.30 -5.82 1.34
N CYS A 42 -5.96 -4.76 1.82
CA CYS A 42 -5.72 -4.27 3.17
C CYS A 42 -6.84 -4.73 4.09
N PHE A 43 -6.46 -5.47 5.12
CA PHE A 43 -7.32 -5.71 6.25
C PHE A 43 -7.05 -4.65 7.33
N VAL A 44 -8.11 -4.09 7.90
CA VAL A 44 -8.04 -3.21 9.06
C VAL A 44 -8.97 -3.79 10.12
N ALA A 45 -8.40 -4.21 11.25
CA ALA A 45 -9.15 -4.67 12.41
C ALA A 45 -9.80 -3.49 13.13
N ASP A 46 -10.99 -3.72 13.69
CA ASP A 46 -11.71 -2.69 14.46
C ASP A 46 -11.12 -2.53 15.87
N THR A 47 -10.51 -3.59 16.41
CA THR A 47 -9.87 -3.60 17.74
C THR A 47 -8.54 -4.36 17.75
N GLU A 48 -7.74 -4.18 18.81
CA GLU A 48 -6.52 -4.98 19.05
C GLU A 48 -6.85 -6.46 19.27
N GLU A 49 -8.02 -6.78 19.84
CA GLU A 49 -8.44 -8.17 20.01
C GLU A 49 -8.69 -8.85 18.66
N ASP A 50 -9.36 -8.14 17.74
CA ASP A 50 -9.57 -8.60 16.37
C ASP A 50 -8.26 -8.77 15.59
N GLU A 51 -7.27 -7.90 15.83
CA GLU A 51 -5.92 -8.04 15.27
C GLU A 51 -5.25 -9.35 15.69
N VAL A 52 -5.36 -9.71 16.98
CA VAL A 52 -4.82 -10.98 17.49
C VAL A 52 -5.52 -12.17 16.84
N TRP A 53 -6.85 -12.14 16.76
CA TRP A 53 -7.62 -13.22 16.13
C TRP A 53 -7.32 -13.37 14.64
N PHE A 54 -7.20 -12.25 13.92
CA PHE A 54 -6.77 -12.23 12.53
C PHE A 54 -5.40 -12.87 12.38
N ARG A 55 -4.42 -12.49 13.21
CA ARG A 55 -3.08 -13.08 13.16
C ARG A 55 -3.11 -14.57 13.39
N ILE A 56 -3.89 -15.04 14.38
CA ILE A 56 -4.07 -16.46 14.66
C ILE A 56 -4.68 -17.18 13.45
N ALA A 57 -5.69 -16.60 12.80
CA ALA A 57 -6.29 -17.17 11.59
C ALA A 57 -5.28 -17.22 10.42
N ALA A 58 -4.39 -16.22 10.34
CA ALA A 58 -3.37 -16.09 9.31
C ALA A 58 -2.06 -16.88 9.58
N LEU A 59 -1.96 -17.61 10.70
CA LEU A 59 -0.76 -18.36 11.13
C LEU A 59 -0.40 -19.60 10.27
N ASP A 60 -0.91 -19.74 9.05
CA ASP A 60 -0.38 -20.73 8.13
C ASP A 60 1.07 -20.35 7.76
N GLU A 61 2.03 -21.24 8.01
CA GLU A 61 3.48 -20.98 7.90
C GLU A 61 3.90 -20.55 6.47
N ILE A 62 3.04 -20.80 5.48
CA ILE A 62 3.25 -20.46 4.07
C ILE A 62 2.88 -18.99 3.76
N THR A 63 2.00 -18.36 4.53
CA THR A 63 1.41 -17.04 4.20
C THR A 63 2.01 -15.87 4.98
N ILE A 64 2.56 -16.12 6.18
CA ILE A 64 3.11 -15.09 7.07
C ILE A 64 4.16 -14.17 6.41
N PRO A 65 5.12 -14.66 5.58
CA PRO A 65 6.15 -13.80 5.01
C PRO A 65 5.62 -12.71 4.08
N ASP A 66 4.45 -12.93 3.49
CA ASP A 66 3.85 -12.03 2.49
C ASP A 66 2.85 -11.04 3.12
N ILE A 67 2.62 -11.11 4.44
CA ILE A 67 1.74 -10.19 5.18
C ILE A 67 2.58 -9.07 5.78
N GLN A 68 2.31 -7.84 5.37
CA GLN A 68 3.01 -6.66 5.87
C GLN A 68 2.09 -5.83 6.77
N GLN A 69 2.51 -5.60 8.02
CA GLN A 69 1.77 -4.71 8.92
C GLN A 69 1.82 -3.26 8.41
N VAL A 70 0.68 -2.57 8.45
CA VAL A 70 0.51 -1.16 8.11
C VAL A 70 -0.28 -0.44 9.20
N GLY A 71 0.40 0.44 9.94
CA GLY A 71 -0.19 1.05 11.14
C GLY A 71 -0.35 0.05 12.30
N GLU A 72 -1.16 0.40 13.29
CA GLU A 72 -1.33 -0.42 14.50
C GLU A 72 -2.18 -1.67 14.24
N CYS A 73 -3.34 -1.51 13.58
CA CYS A 73 -4.35 -2.57 13.37
C CYS A 73 -4.57 -2.92 11.89
N GLY A 74 -3.60 -2.64 11.01
CA GLY A 74 -3.74 -2.84 9.57
C GLY A 74 -2.71 -3.81 8.99
N TYR A 75 -3.09 -4.53 7.94
CA TYR A 75 -2.25 -5.49 7.24
C TYR A 75 -2.45 -5.43 5.73
N LEU A 76 -1.35 -5.28 4.99
CA LEU A 76 -1.29 -5.54 3.56
C LEU A 76 -1.10 -7.04 3.33
N LEU A 77 -1.92 -7.59 2.46
CA LEU A 77 -2.06 -9.00 2.17
C LEU A 77 -1.94 -9.22 0.66
N PRO A 78 -1.38 -10.35 0.21
CA PRO A 78 -1.40 -10.71 -1.19
C PRO A 78 -2.84 -10.96 -1.66
N PRO A 79 -3.21 -10.59 -2.91
CA PRO A 79 -4.58 -10.72 -3.43
C PRO A 79 -5.18 -12.12 -3.31
N ARG A 80 -4.33 -13.16 -3.37
CA ARG A 80 -4.74 -14.56 -3.25
C ARG A 80 -5.46 -14.88 -1.94
N LEU A 81 -5.21 -14.12 -0.86
CA LEU A 81 -5.87 -14.29 0.44
C LEU A 81 -7.21 -13.59 0.54
N SER A 82 -7.62 -12.82 -0.48
CA SER A 82 -8.87 -12.07 -0.46
C SER A 82 -10.08 -12.95 -0.16
N GLY A 83 -10.18 -14.12 -0.81
CA GLY A 83 -11.31 -15.03 -0.57
C GLY A 83 -11.35 -15.58 0.86
N GLU A 84 -10.21 -15.87 1.46
CA GLU A 84 -10.13 -16.39 2.83
C GLU A 84 -10.48 -15.33 3.86
N VAL A 85 -9.93 -14.11 3.71
CA VAL A 85 -10.18 -13.00 4.63
C VAL A 85 -11.65 -12.58 4.60
N HIS A 86 -12.26 -12.45 3.42
CA HIS A 86 -13.69 -12.15 3.32
C HIS A 86 -14.54 -13.26 3.96
N ARG A 87 -14.17 -14.53 3.77
CA ARG A 87 -14.86 -15.65 4.41
C ARG A 87 -14.75 -15.59 5.93
N TRP A 88 -13.58 -15.27 6.49
CA TRP A 88 -13.40 -15.14 7.94
C TRP A 88 -14.24 -14.02 8.54
N LEU A 89 -14.35 -12.89 7.83
CA LEU A 89 -15.23 -11.78 8.19
C LEU A 89 -16.70 -12.19 8.13
N ASP A 90 -17.13 -12.86 7.05
CA ASP A 90 -18.51 -13.33 6.89
C ASP A 90 -18.91 -14.40 7.92
N GLU A 91 -17.96 -15.22 8.35
CA GLU A 91 -18.13 -16.23 9.41
C GLU A 91 -18.07 -15.62 10.83
N GLY A 92 -17.70 -14.33 10.97
CA GLY A 92 -17.61 -13.63 12.25
C GLY A 92 -16.47 -14.11 13.14
N LEU A 93 -15.34 -14.54 12.55
CA LEU A 93 -14.17 -14.97 13.32
C LEU A 93 -13.46 -13.80 14.03
N PHE A 94 -13.58 -12.60 13.47
CA PHE A 94 -13.12 -11.32 14.00
C PHE A 94 -13.84 -10.18 13.23
N GLU A 95 -13.84 -8.98 13.79
CA GLU A 95 -14.43 -7.79 13.16
C GLU A 95 -13.38 -6.94 12.43
N GLY A 96 -13.81 -6.21 11.41
CA GLY A 96 -12.97 -5.29 10.66
C GLY A 96 -13.42 -5.11 9.22
N ARG A 97 -12.52 -4.58 8.40
CA ARG A 97 -12.77 -4.33 6.98
C ARG A 97 -11.64 -4.82 6.10
N ALA A 98 -11.99 -5.46 4.99
CA ALA A 98 -11.09 -5.79 3.92
C ALA A 98 -11.33 -4.83 2.74
N VAL A 99 -10.26 -4.20 2.25
CA VAL A 99 -10.32 -3.19 1.19
C VAL A 99 -9.33 -3.58 0.10
N ALA A 100 -9.80 -3.65 -1.15
CA ALA A 100 -8.92 -3.82 -2.30
C ALA A 100 -8.09 -2.56 -2.52
N LEU A 101 -6.80 -2.74 -2.70
CA LEU A 101 -5.83 -1.68 -2.90
C LEU A 101 -5.02 -1.88 -4.16
N THR A 102 -4.63 -0.78 -4.76
CA THR A 102 -3.53 -0.71 -5.70
C THR A 102 -2.37 -0.03 -4.99
N VAL A 103 -1.30 -0.79 -4.75
CA VAL A 103 -0.04 -0.28 -4.24
C VAL A 103 0.84 0.10 -5.42
N VAL A 104 1.39 1.31 -5.38
CA VAL A 104 2.32 1.77 -6.40
C VAL A 104 3.74 1.74 -5.86
N GLY A 105 4.57 0.91 -6.48
CA GLY A 105 6.01 0.86 -6.26
C GLY A 105 6.73 1.88 -7.14
N LEU A 106 7.75 2.53 -6.58
CA LEU A 106 8.50 3.60 -7.24
C LEU A 106 10.00 3.37 -7.13
N GLU A 107 10.68 3.56 -8.26
CA GLU A 107 12.15 3.61 -8.36
C GLU A 107 12.55 4.96 -8.93
N LEU A 108 13.23 5.76 -8.11
CA LEU A 108 13.59 7.13 -8.46
C LEU A 108 15.07 7.23 -8.84
N ARG A 109 15.36 8.08 -9.84
CA ARG A 109 16.72 8.38 -10.27
C ARG A 109 17.52 9.18 -9.23
N ASP A 110 16.87 10.13 -8.55
CA ASP A 110 17.47 10.98 -7.52
C ASP A 110 16.44 11.64 -6.57
N ASP A 111 16.94 12.25 -5.49
CA ASP A 111 16.15 12.98 -4.47
C ASP A 111 15.38 14.20 -5.01
N GLY A 112 15.84 14.80 -6.10
CA GLY A 112 15.16 15.92 -6.74
C GLY A 112 13.79 15.51 -7.27
N VAL A 113 13.73 14.33 -7.88
CA VAL A 113 12.48 13.72 -8.37
C VAL A 113 11.52 13.45 -7.20
N LEU A 114 12.03 12.92 -6.08
CA LEU A 114 11.22 12.66 -4.89
C LEU A 114 10.56 13.93 -4.34
N ARG A 115 11.33 15.02 -4.22
CA ARG A 115 10.80 16.31 -3.72
C ARG A 115 9.76 16.90 -4.65
N HIS A 116 9.97 16.82 -5.96
CA HIS A 116 8.99 17.31 -6.95
C HIS A 116 7.68 16.53 -6.86
N LEU A 117 7.77 15.20 -6.81
CA LEU A 117 6.61 14.33 -6.65
C LEU A 117 5.89 14.60 -5.33
N GLY A 118 6.61 14.72 -4.22
CA GLY A 118 6.02 15.07 -2.92
C GLY A 118 5.25 16.40 -2.94
N ALA A 119 5.77 17.42 -3.64
CA ALA A 119 5.09 18.69 -3.80
C ALA A 119 3.81 18.58 -4.66
N ALA A 120 3.87 17.83 -5.77
CA ALA A 120 2.70 17.58 -6.62
C ALA A 120 1.58 16.84 -5.85
N LEU A 121 1.96 15.84 -5.05
CA LEU A 121 1.01 15.10 -4.21
C LEU A 121 0.41 15.95 -3.11
N HIS A 122 1.19 16.84 -2.51
CA HIS A 122 0.66 17.78 -1.54
C HIS A 122 -0.35 18.74 -2.17
N ALA A 123 -0.08 19.25 -3.38
CA ALA A 123 -0.98 20.13 -4.10
C ALA A 123 -2.29 19.44 -4.53
N GLU A 124 -2.22 18.16 -4.87
CA GLU A 124 -3.39 17.36 -5.26
C GLU A 124 -4.02 16.59 -4.10
N ARG A 125 -3.67 16.89 -2.84
CA ARG A 125 -4.08 16.10 -1.66
C ARG A 125 -5.59 15.83 -1.58
N ALA A 126 -6.42 16.81 -1.93
CA ALA A 126 -7.88 16.67 -1.93
C ALA A 126 -8.42 15.71 -3.00
N SER A 127 -7.59 15.37 -3.98
CA SER A 127 -7.93 14.40 -5.01
C SER A 127 -7.82 12.97 -4.47
N PHE A 128 -6.86 12.62 -3.60
CA PHE A 128 -6.64 11.22 -3.23
C PHE A 128 -7.62 10.71 -2.16
N MET A 129 -8.12 9.49 -2.33
CA MET A 129 -8.76 8.71 -1.26
C MET A 129 -7.79 7.60 -0.83
N GLY A 130 -6.97 7.90 0.17
CA GLY A 130 -5.94 7.00 0.68
C GLY A 130 -5.11 7.66 1.78
N GLN A 131 -4.34 6.87 2.53
CA GLN A 131 -3.32 7.46 3.40
C GLN A 131 -2.25 8.12 2.51
N PRO A 132 -1.79 9.33 2.85
CA PRO A 132 -0.71 9.97 2.11
C PRO A 132 0.53 9.05 2.09
N PRO A 133 1.40 9.17 1.07
CA PRO A 133 2.64 8.40 1.01
C PRO A 133 3.38 8.48 2.35
N GLN A 134 3.63 7.34 2.98
CA GLN A 134 4.65 7.28 4.03
C GLN A 134 5.99 7.28 3.29
N LEU A 135 6.53 8.48 3.12
CA LEU A 135 7.88 8.66 2.61
C LEU A 135 8.84 8.15 3.67
N CYS A 136 9.21 6.87 3.57
CA CYS A 136 10.33 6.33 4.33
C CYS A 136 11.60 6.99 3.80
N CYS A 137 12.09 8.01 4.51
CA CYS A 137 13.47 8.44 4.34
C CYS A 137 14.36 7.31 4.88
N ALA A 138 15.11 6.66 4.00
CA ALA A 138 16.20 5.78 4.38
C ALA A 138 17.31 6.56 5.11
#